data_AF-A0A6J8CFK4-F1
#
_entry.id   AF-A0A6J8CFK4-F1
#
_cell.length_a   1.000
_cell.length_b   1.000
_cell.length_c   1.000
_cell.angle_alpha   90.00
_cell.angle_beta   90.00
_cell.angle_gamma   90.00
#
_symmetry.space_group_name_H-M   'P 1'
#
loop_
_entity.id
_entity.type
_entity.pdbx_description
1 polymer ?
#
loop_
_entity_poly.entity_id
_entity_poly.type
_entity_poly.pdbx_seq_one_letter_code
_entity_poly.pdbx_strand_id
1 'polypeptide(L)'
;MINAAMDEFEKNKNKFVNFSHIASWDELFNIVLAFTICLTTFRIMRILSYNERINQLGNVLTHVSRDLCGCFVISFLVYTAFILSGHLFFGRYLETYKDLFVSSTTLINAIIGRNSINDLFSIEPVLGRLYYFLFVLFLLWILMTMLNATLNVGITSVRNQPIESQYGFTDILLSVFGETVGSVMAYYKTEPKEIKEKERQRKYLWNEDISIDIESIRFSTDKSSQKLGNQEGWW
;
A
#
# COMPACT_ATOMS: atom_id res chain seq x y z
N MET A 1 43.96 11.45 3.67
CA MET A 1 43.46 12.16 4.87
C MET A 1 43.78 11.41 6.17
N ILE A 2 43.45 10.12 6.29
CA ILE A 2 43.79 9.30 7.47
C ILE A 2 45.29 9.30 7.79
N ASN A 3 46.14 9.15 6.76
CA ASN A 3 47.59 9.16 6.92
C ASN A 3 48.14 10.49 7.47
N ALA A 4 47.48 11.63 7.20
CA ALA A 4 47.92 12.93 7.71
C ALA A 4 47.53 13.14 9.18
N ALA A 5 46.37 12.62 9.60
CA ALA A 5 45.94 12.66 10.99
C ALA A 5 46.75 11.69 11.88
N MET A 6 47.18 10.55 11.32
CA MET A 6 48.10 9.64 12.02
C MET A 6 49.51 10.25 12.17
N ASP A 7 50.01 10.97 11.16
CA ASP A 7 51.31 11.66 11.20
C ASP A 7 51.33 12.81 12.23
N GLU A 8 50.20 13.50 12.42
CA GLU A 8 50.04 14.53 13.46
C GLU A 8 49.91 13.93 14.87
N PHE A 9 49.35 12.72 14.99
CA PHE A 9 49.29 11.95 16.24
C PHE A 9 50.68 11.42 16.64
N GLU A 10 51.49 10.99 15.67
CA GLU A 10 52.84 10.47 15.89
C GLU A 10 53.82 11.57 16.32
N LYS A 11 53.63 12.81 15.84
CA LYS A 11 54.44 13.98 16.23
C LYS A 11 54.11 14.57 17.61
N ASN A 12 52.89 14.41 18.14
CA ASN A 12 52.49 15.03 19.41
C ASN A 12 51.58 14.13 20.26
N LYS A 13 52.20 13.18 20.96
CA LYS A 13 51.56 12.14 21.79
C LYS A 13 50.63 12.63 22.91
N ASN A 14 50.67 13.92 23.26
CA ASN A 14 49.92 14.51 24.40
C ASN A 14 48.74 15.41 23.98
N LYS A 15 48.39 15.51 22.70
CA LYS A 15 47.28 16.36 22.22
C LYS A 15 46.14 15.50 21.68
N PHE A 16 44.91 15.73 22.15
CA PHE A 16 43.72 15.03 21.66
C PHE A 16 43.42 15.48 20.23
N VAL A 17 43.68 14.61 19.25
CA VAL A 17 43.32 14.83 17.84
C VAL A 17 41.88 14.34 17.64
N ASN A 18 41.03 15.23 17.13
CA ASN A 18 39.60 14.96 17.03
C ASN A 18 39.29 14.15 15.75
N PHE A 19 39.27 12.83 15.85
CA PHE A 19 38.98 11.91 14.73
C PHE A 19 37.50 11.90 14.31
N SER A 20 36.61 12.57 15.06
CA SER A 20 35.17 12.59 14.77
C SER A 20 34.86 13.10 13.37
N HIS A 21 35.57 14.13 12.89
CA HIS A 21 35.33 14.66 11.55
C HIS A 21 35.75 13.68 10.46
N ILE A 22 36.86 12.97 10.67
CA ILE A 22 37.40 11.98 9.72
C ILE A 22 36.45 10.78 9.64
N ALA A 23 35.94 10.31 10.79
CA ALA A 23 34.96 9.24 10.85
C ALA A 23 33.65 9.60 10.12
N SER A 24 33.14 10.82 10.29
CA SER A 24 31.94 11.28 9.57
C SER A 24 32.13 11.33 8.05
N TRP A 25 33.30 11.74 7.57
CA TRP A 25 33.61 11.72 6.13
C TRP A 25 33.73 10.30 5.58
N ASP A 26 34.28 9.37 6.35
CA ASP A 26 34.37 7.96 5.96
C ASP A 26 32.99 7.29 5.90
N GLU A 27 32.12 7.58 6.87
CA GLU A 27 30.72 7.11 6.86
C GLU A 27 29.96 7.62 5.63
N LEU A 28 30.10 8.92 5.32
CA LEU A 28 29.48 9.51 4.13
C LEU A 28 30.04 8.92 2.84
N PHE A 29 31.36 8.69 2.77
CA PHE A 29 31.99 8.03 1.63
C PHE A 29 31.44 6.61 1.44
N ASN A 30 31.27 5.85 2.52
CA ASN A 30 30.69 4.52 2.48
C ASN A 30 29.24 4.53 1.97
N ILE A 31 28.42 5.49 2.43
CA ILE A 31 27.04 5.67 1.93
C ILE A 31 27.03 5.94 0.42
N VAL A 32 27.89 6.85 -0.06
CA VAL A 32 28.00 7.16 -1.50
C VAL A 32 28.49 5.96 -2.31
N LEU A 33 29.43 5.18 -1.76
CA LEU A 33 29.93 3.97 -2.38
C LEU A 33 28.83 2.90 -2.47
N ALA A 34 28.08 2.65 -1.39
CA ALA A 34 26.94 1.75 -1.38
C ALA A 34 25.88 2.17 -2.41
N PHE A 35 25.60 3.48 -2.51
CA PHE A 35 24.70 4.03 -3.52
C PHE A 35 25.22 3.80 -4.94
N THR A 36 26.52 3.99 -5.17
CA THR A 36 27.15 3.76 -6.48
C THR A 36 27.08 2.28 -6.88
N ILE A 37 27.31 1.35 -5.95
CA ILE A 37 27.18 -0.09 -6.18
C ILE A 37 25.72 -0.45 -6.47
N CYS A 38 24.77 0.15 -5.74
CA CYS A 38 23.34 -0.03 -6.00
C CYS A 38 22.96 0.43 -7.42
N LEU A 39 23.39 1.62 -7.84
CA LEU A 39 23.18 2.12 -9.21
C LEU A 39 23.84 1.26 -10.27
N THR A 40 25.04 0.75 -10.00
CA THR A 40 25.76 -0.16 -10.90
C THR A 40 24.99 -1.47 -11.05
N THR A 41 24.40 -1.96 -9.96
CA THR A 41 23.53 -3.15 -9.97
C THR A 41 22.29 -2.91 -10.83
N PHE A 42 21.64 -1.74 -10.72
CA PHE A 42 20.53 -1.37 -11.61
C PHE A 42 20.97 -1.26 -13.08
N ARG A 43 22.19 -0.78 -13.35
CA ARG A 43 22.76 -0.74 -14.71
C ARG A 43 22.97 -2.15 -15.27
N ILE A 44 23.39 -3.11 -14.45
CA ILE A 44 23.49 -4.52 -14.84
C ILE A 44 22.11 -5.08 -15.17
N MET A 45 21.06 -4.76 -14.39
CA MET A 45 19.68 -5.17 -14.71
C MET A 45 19.24 -4.67 -16.09
N ARG A 46 19.57 -3.41 -16.44
CA ARG A 46 19.30 -2.86 -17.77
C ARG A 46 19.96 -3.66 -18.89
N ILE A 47 21.20 -4.13 -18.68
CA ILE A 47 21.91 -4.96 -19.65
C ILE A 47 21.26 -6.35 -19.78
N LEU A 48 20.79 -6.92 -18.65
CA LEU A 48 20.16 -8.23 -18.63
C LEU A 48 18.84 -8.26 -19.43
N SER A 49 18.12 -7.15 -19.47
CA SER A 49 16.86 -7.01 -20.21
C SER A 49 17.01 -6.89 -21.72
N TYR A 50 18.22 -6.85 -22.27
CA TYR A 50 18.43 -7.07 -23.71
C TYR A 50 18.11 -8.51 -24.13
N ASN A 51 17.97 -9.44 -23.17
CA ASN A 51 17.51 -10.80 -23.43
C ASN A 51 15.97 -10.84 -23.59
N GLU A 52 15.51 -11.38 -24.72
CA GLU A 52 14.09 -11.54 -25.07
C GLU A 52 13.28 -12.27 -23.98
N ARG A 53 13.84 -13.31 -23.35
CA ARG A 53 13.17 -14.06 -22.28
C ARG A 53 12.90 -13.21 -21.04
N ILE A 54 13.82 -12.31 -20.72
CA ILE A 54 13.71 -11.42 -19.55
C ILE A 54 12.76 -10.27 -19.87
N ASN A 55 12.78 -9.79 -21.11
CA ASN A 55 11.84 -8.78 -21.58
C ASN A 55 10.38 -9.28 -21.55
N GLN A 56 10.14 -10.54 -21.93
CA GLN A 56 8.82 -11.17 -21.84
C GLN A 56 8.31 -11.24 -20.39
N LEU A 57 9.17 -11.59 -19.43
CA LEU A 57 8.82 -11.55 -18.00
C LEU A 57 8.50 -10.13 -17.52
N GLY A 58 9.24 -9.13 -18.02
CA GLY A 58 8.97 -7.72 -17.76
C GLY A 58 7.60 -7.28 -18.28
N ASN A 59 7.21 -7.70 -19.47
CA ASN A 59 5.88 -7.41 -20.05
C ASN A 59 4.73 -8.10 -19.28
N VAL A 60 4.94 -9.31 -18.76
CA VAL A 60 3.97 -9.94 -17.85
C VAL A 60 3.84 -9.11 -16.57
N LEU A 61 4.97 -8.65 -16.02
CA LEU A 61 4.98 -7.90 -14.77
C LEU A 61 4.32 -6.51 -14.91
N THR A 62 4.53 -5.81 -16.04
CA THR A 62 3.87 -4.51 -16.30
C THR A 62 2.36 -4.67 -16.40
N HIS A 63 1.89 -5.66 -17.17
CA HIS A 63 0.46 -5.91 -17.35
C HIS A 63 -0.24 -6.21 -16.02
N VAL A 64 0.44 -6.87 -15.09
CA VAL A 64 -0.14 -7.31 -13.81
C VAL A 64 0.20 -6.32 -12.68
N SER A 65 0.98 -5.28 -12.97
CA SER A 65 1.49 -4.35 -11.97
C SER A 65 0.37 -3.69 -11.16
N ARG A 66 -0.75 -3.36 -11.82
CA ARG A 66 -1.94 -2.79 -11.18
C ARG A 66 -2.59 -3.76 -10.18
N ASP A 67 -2.73 -5.03 -10.55
CA ASP A 67 -3.32 -6.06 -9.71
C ASP A 67 -2.38 -6.43 -8.55
N LEU A 68 -1.07 -6.47 -8.81
CA LEU A 68 -0.03 -6.64 -7.80
C LEU A 68 -0.06 -5.49 -6.79
N CYS A 69 -0.19 -4.24 -7.23
CA CYS A 69 -0.30 -3.09 -6.35
C CYS A 69 -1.52 -3.23 -5.41
N GLY A 70 -2.67 -3.65 -5.92
CA GLY A 70 -3.86 -3.94 -5.10
C GLY A 70 -3.58 -5.02 -4.05
N CYS A 71 -2.93 -6.12 -4.45
CA CYS A 71 -2.49 -7.19 -3.54
C CYS A 71 -1.55 -6.68 -2.44
N PHE A 72 -0.58 -5.83 -2.79
CA PHE A 72 0.35 -5.23 -1.83
C PHE A 72 -0.35 -4.31 -0.84
N VAL A 73 -1.30 -3.47 -1.29
CA VAL A 73 -2.03 -2.55 -0.39
C VAL A 73 -2.83 -3.32 0.67
N ILE A 74 -3.56 -4.35 0.26
CA ILE A 74 -4.36 -5.17 1.19
C ILE A 74 -3.44 -5.91 2.18
N SER A 75 -2.35 -6.50 1.67
CA SER A 75 -1.37 -7.20 2.50
C SER A 75 -0.66 -6.26 3.48
N PHE A 76 -0.34 -5.04 3.04
CA PHE A 76 0.30 -4.01 3.86
C PHE A 76 -0.64 -3.49 4.96
N LEU A 77 -1.94 -3.38 4.67
CA LEU A 77 -2.94 -2.99 5.65
C LEU A 77 -3.09 -4.04 6.76
N VAL A 78 -3.15 -5.31 6.39
CA VAL A 78 -3.15 -6.43 7.34
C VAL A 78 -1.86 -6.44 8.16
N TYR A 79 -0.71 -6.31 7.49
CA TYR A 79 0.60 -6.23 8.15
C TYR A 79 0.66 -5.11 9.19
N THR A 80 0.19 -3.91 8.83
CA THR A 80 0.14 -2.75 9.75
C THR A 80 -0.79 -3.00 10.92
N ALA A 81 -1.93 -3.67 10.71
CA ALA A 81 -2.84 -4.05 11.80
C ALA A 81 -2.15 -5.01 12.80
N PHE A 82 -1.34 -5.95 12.30
CA PHE A 82 -0.54 -6.83 13.16
C PHE A 82 0.58 -6.08 13.88
N ILE A 83 1.25 -5.10 13.26
CA ILE A 83 2.24 -4.24 13.93
C ILE A 83 1.59 -3.51 15.12
N LEU A 84 0.44 -2.88 14.88
CA LEU A 84 -0.32 -2.13 15.90
C LEU A 84 -0.78 -3.04 17.04
N SER A 85 -1.33 -4.22 16.69
CA SER A 85 -1.75 -5.23 17.66
C SER A 85 -0.57 -5.75 18.49
N GLY A 86 0.57 -6.02 17.88
CA GLY A 86 1.79 -6.48 18.57
C GLY A 86 2.35 -5.40 19.50
N HIS A 87 2.35 -4.15 19.06
CA HIS A 87 2.71 -3.01 19.91
C HIS A 87 1.76 -2.88 21.11
N LEU A 88 0.45 -3.07 20.92
CA LEU A 88 -0.51 -2.99 22.01
C LEU A 88 -0.39 -4.15 23.02
N PHE A 89 -0.20 -5.39 22.55
CA PHE A 89 -0.09 -6.55 23.42
C PHE A 89 1.26 -6.65 24.14
N PHE A 90 2.36 -6.39 23.43
CA PHE A 90 3.71 -6.65 23.92
C PHE A 90 4.53 -5.38 24.17
N GLY A 91 4.06 -4.20 23.76
CA GLY A 91 4.85 -2.96 23.82
C GLY A 91 5.21 -2.48 25.22
N ARG A 92 4.51 -2.92 26.26
CA ARG A 92 4.88 -2.66 27.66
C ARG A 92 5.93 -3.63 28.20
N TYR A 93 6.08 -4.80 27.57
CA TYR A 93 6.84 -5.92 28.10
C TYR A 93 8.15 -6.19 27.34
N LEU A 94 8.19 -5.90 26.03
CA LEU A 94 9.35 -6.10 25.18
C LEU A 94 9.78 -4.81 24.50
N GLU A 95 11.08 -4.49 24.59
CA GLU A 95 11.67 -3.36 23.86
C GLU A 95 11.52 -3.51 22.34
N THR A 96 11.52 -4.76 21.87
CA THR A 96 11.31 -5.16 20.47
C THR A 96 9.95 -4.71 19.91
N TYR A 97 8.95 -4.52 20.78
CA TYR A 97 7.60 -4.09 20.40
C TYR A 97 7.27 -2.67 20.89
N LYS A 98 8.23 -1.95 21.46
CA LYS A 98 8.02 -0.62 22.04
C LYS A 98 7.77 0.46 20.99
N ASP A 99 8.49 0.43 19.88
CA ASP A 99 8.30 1.39 18.79
C ASP A 99 7.66 0.68 17.59
N LEU A 100 6.77 1.36 16.87
CA LEU A 100 6.14 0.80 15.66
C LEU A 100 7.19 0.43 14.59
N PHE A 101 8.28 1.18 14.49
CA PHE A 101 9.36 0.92 13.54
C PHE A 101 10.19 -0.31 13.93
N VAL A 102 10.55 -0.44 15.21
CA VAL A 102 11.29 -1.61 15.73
C VAL A 102 10.40 -2.86 15.69
N SER A 103 9.11 -2.71 16.01
CA SER A 103 8.09 -3.75 15.85
C SER A 103 7.99 -4.18 14.39
N SER A 104 7.94 -3.25 13.43
CA SER A 104 7.91 -3.60 12.00
C SER A 104 9.13 -4.41 11.57
N THR A 105 10.33 -4.06 12.03
CA THR A 105 11.55 -4.82 11.73
C THR A 105 11.46 -6.23 12.32
N THR A 106 10.84 -6.37 13.49
CA THR A 106 10.62 -7.65 14.17
C THR A 106 9.62 -8.52 13.43
N LEU A 107 8.51 -7.95 12.92
CA LEU A 107 7.56 -8.70 12.11
C LEU A 107 8.16 -9.09 10.74
N ILE A 108 9.01 -8.27 10.13
CA ILE A 108 9.77 -8.67 8.92
C ILE A 108 10.72 -9.83 9.25
N ASN A 109 11.46 -9.75 10.35
CA ASN A 109 12.32 -10.83 10.81
C ASN A 109 11.53 -12.10 11.15
N ALA A 110 10.28 -11.98 11.62
CA ALA A 110 9.37 -13.09 11.84
C ALA A 110 8.99 -13.80 10.54
N ILE A 111 8.76 -13.06 9.44
CA ILE A 111 8.50 -13.63 8.12
C ILE A 111 9.73 -14.39 7.60
N ILE A 112 10.93 -13.81 7.79
CA ILE A 112 12.20 -14.40 7.36
C ILE A 112 12.59 -15.60 8.26
N GLY A 113 12.06 -15.68 9.48
CA GLY A 113 12.41 -16.69 10.48
C GLY A 113 13.70 -16.40 11.25
N ARG A 114 14.15 -15.14 11.27
CA ARG A 114 15.40 -14.69 11.94
C ARG A 114 15.13 -13.80 13.17
N ASN A 115 14.03 -14.01 13.87
CA ASN A 115 13.69 -13.21 15.05
C ASN A 115 14.07 -13.89 16.38
N SER A 116 14.39 -13.09 17.40
CA SER A 116 14.64 -13.55 18.77
C SER A 116 13.31 -13.78 19.51
N ILE A 117 12.64 -14.89 19.22
CA ILE A 117 11.33 -15.22 19.84
C ILE A 117 11.46 -15.67 21.29
N ASN A 118 12.68 -15.94 21.76
CA ASN A 118 12.95 -16.43 23.12
C ASN A 118 12.40 -15.48 24.18
N ASP A 119 12.55 -14.17 23.98
CA ASP A 119 12.07 -13.16 24.93
C ASP A 119 10.53 -13.07 24.91
N LEU A 120 9.94 -13.23 23.72
CA LEU A 120 8.48 -13.23 23.55
C LEU A 120 7.83 -14.44 24.22
N PHE A 121 8.46 -15.61 24.14
CA PHE A 121 7.96 -16.84 24.77
C PHE A 121 8.22 -16.91 26.27
N SER A 122 9.18 -16.14 26.79
CA SER A 122 9.52 -16.14 28.21
C SER A 122 8.54 -15.31 29.05
N ILE A 123 8.02 -14.21 28.49
CA ILE A 123 7.12 -13.31 29.22
C ILE A 123 5.67 -13.77 29.11
N GLU A 124 5.18 -13.99 27.89
CA GLU A 124 3.80 -14.43 27.64
C GLU A 124 3.79 -15.65 26.69
N PRO A 125 4.06 -16.86 27.22
CA PRO A 125 4.29 -18.05 26.41
C PRO A 125 3.08 -18.43 25.54
N VAL A 126 1.86 -18.32 26.08
CA VAL A 126 0.64 -18.74 25.36
C VAL A 126 0.27 -17.70 24.30
N LEU A 127 0.16 -16.43 24.70
CA LEU A 127 -0.24 -15.33 23.81
C LEU A 127 0.82 -15.07 22.73
N GLY A 128 2.11 -15.10 23.07
CA GLY A 128 3.22 -14.91 22.15
C GLY A 128 3.30 -15.98 21.07
N ARG A 129 3.14 -17.26 21.42
CA ARG A 129 3.11 -18.37 20.46
C ARG A 129 1.91 -18.29 19.53
N LEU A 130 0.71 -18.02 20.07
CA LEU A 130 -0.51 -17.93 19.30
C LEU A 130 -0.48 -16.73 18.34
N TYR A 131 -0.04 -15.57 18.82
CA TYR A 131 0.13 -14.37 18.00
C TYR A 131 1.12 -14.60 16.86
N TYR A 132 2.31 -15.15 17.15
CA TYR A 132 3.32 -15.43 16.14
C TYR A 132 2.82 -16.42 15.09
N PHE A 133 2.18 -17.51 15.54
CA PHE A 133 1.64 -18.53 14.65
C PHE A 133 0.54 -17.96 13.74
N LEU A 134 -0.42 -17.21 14.31
CA LEU A 134 -1.49 -16.58 13.54
C LEU A 134 -0.95 -15.55 12.56
N PHE A 135 0.02 -14.73 12.97
CA PHE A 135 0.63 -13.74 12.10
C PHE A 135 1.29 -14.40 10.87
N VAL A 136 2.17 -15.37 11.10
CA VAL A 136 2.89 -16.05 10.00
C VAL A 136 1.91 -16.82 9.12
N LEU A 137 0.97 -17.56 9.71
CA LEU A 137 -0.03 -18.33 8.96
C LEU A 137 -0.91 -17.42 8.10
N PHE A 138 -1.47 -16.37 8.69
CA PHE A 138 -2.41 -15.47 8.01
C PHE A 138 -1.72 -14.66 6.92
N LEU A 139 -0.52 -14.13 7.21
CA LEU A 139 0.24 -13.36 6.23
C LEU A 139 0.69 -14.24 5.05
N LEU A 140 1.20 -15.45 5.31
CA LEU A 140 1.59 -16.38 4.23
C LEU A 140 0.38 -16.87 3.45
N TRP A 141 -0.75 -17.15 4.11
CA TRP A 141 -1.98 -17.54 3.42
C TRP A 141 -2.43 -16.43 2.46
N ILE A 142 -2.60 -15.20 2.95
CA ILE A 142 -3.05 -14.08 2.12
C ILE A 142 -2.07 -13.84 0.97
N LEU A 143 -0.77 -13.79 1.26
CA LEU A 143 0.25 -13.55 0.26
C LEU A 143 0.23 -14.64 -0.80
N MET A 144 0.19 -15.92 -0.42
CA MET A 144 0.16 -17.02 -1.38
C MET A 144 -1.12 -17.05 -2.20
N THR A 145 -2.29 -16.90 -1.56
CA THR A 145 -3.58 -17.00 -2.27
C THR A 145 -3.82 -15.82 -3.21
N MET A 146 -3.46 -14.60 -2.82
CA MET A 146 -3.60 -13.43 -3.67
C MET A 146 -2.50 -13.38 -4.75
N LEU A 147 -1.24 -13.66 -4.40
CA LEU A 147 -0.16 -13.66 -5.40
C LEU A 147 -0.36 -14.73 -6.46
N ASN A 148 -0.82 -15.93 -6.08
CA ASN A 148 -1.14 -16.98 -7.04
C ASN A 148 -2.29 -16.58 -7.97
N ALA A 149 -3.33 -15.93 -7.44
CA ALA A 149 -4.44 -15.45 -8.25
C ALA A 149 -3.97 -14.40 -9.26
N THR A 150 -3.23 -13.40 -8.80
CA THR A 150 -2.68 -12.32 -9.63
C THR A 150 -1.68 -12.85 -10.67
N LEU A 151 -0.81 -13.80 -10.31
CA LEU A 151 0.12 -14.45 -11.25
C LEU A 151 -0.63 -15.22 -12.35
N ASN A 152 -1.67 -15.97 -11.97
CA ASN A 152 -2.46 -16.75 -12.92
C ASN A 152 -3.18 -15.85 -13.94
N VAL A 153 -3.78 -14.74 -13.48
CA VAL A 153 -4.36 -13.72 -14.36
C VAL A 153 -3.31 -13.12 -15.30
N GLY A 154 -2.10 -12.88 -14.80
CA GLY A 154 -1.00 -12.37 -15.61
C GLY A 154 -0.53 -13.25 -16.74
N ILE A 155 -0.27 -14.52 -16.42
CA ILE A 155 0.21 -15.50 -17.40
C ILE A 155 -0.87 -15.74 -18.47
N THR A 156 -2.14 -15.81 -18.06
CA THR A 156 -3.25 -15.98 -19.01
C THR A 156 -3.45 -14.76 -19.90
N SER A 157 -3.24 -13.54 -19.40
CA SER A 157 -3.40 -12.32 -20.21
C SER A 157 -2.32 -12.16 -21.28
N VAL A 158 -1.05 -12.42 -20.95
CA VAL A 158 0.06 -12.31 -21.92
C VAL A 158 0.01 -13.40 -22.99
N ARG A 159 -0.48 -14.60 -22.66
CA ARG A 159 -0.68 -15.66 -23.66
C ARG A 159 -1.67 -15.28 -24.76
N ASN A 160 -2.57 -14.34 -24.49
CA ASN A 160 -3.63 -13.93 -25.40
C ASN A 160 -3.29 -12.68 -26.24
N GLN A 161 -2.11 -12.06 -26.04
CA GLN A 161 -1.70 -10.85 -26.75
C GLN A 161 -0.56 -11.13 -27.75
N PRO A 162 -0.59 -10.55 -28.96
CA PRO A 162 0.53 -10.64 -29.89
C PRO A 162 1.74 -9.89 -29.31
N ILE A 163 2.93 -10.49 -29.43
CA ILE A 163 4.19 -9.96 -28.89
C ILE A 163 4.64 -8.80 -29.78
N GLU A 164 4.11 -7.60 -29.53
CA GLU A 164 4.44 -6.43 -30.35
C GLU A 164 4.89 -5.27 -29.44
N SER A 165 6.14 -5.36 -28.96
CA SER A 165 7.10 -4.25 -28.80
C SER A 165 8.16 -4.57 -27.75
N GLN A 166 9.41 -4.24 -28.11
CA GLN A 166 10.58 -4.33 -27.25
C GLN A 166 10.66 -3.06 -26.39
N TYR A 167 10.08 -3.09 -25.20
CA TYR A 167 10.26 -2.02 -24.21
C TYR A 167 11.62 -2.13 -23.54
N GLY A 168 12.32 -1.01 -23.33
CA GLY A 168 13.50 -1.02 -22.49
C GLY A 168 13.09 -1.32 -21.04
N PHE A 169 13.94 -1.99 -20.26
CA PHE A 169 13.70 -2.23 -18.83
C PHE A 169 13.32 -0.97 -18.05
N THR A 170 13.91 0.17 -18.43
CA THR A 170 13.57 1.46 -17.82
C THR A 170 12.14 1.88 -18.10
N ASP A 171 11.62 1.57 -19.28
CA ASP A 171 10.26 1.92 -19.66
C ASP A 171 9.25 1.00 -18.95
N ILE A 172 9.61 -0.27 -18.78
CA ILE A 172 8.89 -1.25 -17.94
C ILE A 172 8.87 -0.81 -16.47
N LEU A 173 10.02 -0.42 -15.92
CA LEU A 173 10.10 0.04 -14.52
C LEU A 173 9.30 1.33 -14.30
N LEU A 174 9.43 2.29 -15.23
CA LEU A 174 8.71 3.56 -15.17
C LEU A 174 7.21 3.38 -15.39
N SER A 175 6.78 2.45 -16.25
CA SER A 175 5.36 2.16 -16.45
C SER A 175 4.76 1.45 -15.25
N VAL A 176 5.44 0.44 -14.67
CA VAL A 176 5.03 -0.18 -13.40
C VAL A 176 4.90 0.87 -12.31
N PHE A 177 5.90 1.73 -12.13
CA PHE A 177 5.88 2.77 -11.10
C PHE A 177 4.80 3.82 -11.38
N GLY A 178 4.67 4.28 -12.63
CA GLY A 178 3.69 5.27 -13.06
C GLY A 178 2.26 4.77 -12.94
N GLU A 179 1.99 3.52 -13.30
CA GLU A 179 0.67 2.88 -13.14
C GLU A 179 0.35 2.60 -11.68
N THR A 180 1.34 2.21 -10.88
CA THR A 180 1.21 2.04 -9.42
C THR A 180 0.85 3.37 -8.75
N VAL A 181 1.63 4.43 -9.00
CA VAL A 181 1.37 5.76 -8.43
C VAL A 181 0.07 6.36 -8.99
N GLY A 182 -0.17 6.18 -10.29
CA GLY A 182 -1.37 6.66 -10.98
C GLY A 182 -2.64 5.98 -10.49
N SER A 183 -2.61 4.67 -10.20
CA SER A 183 -3.76 3.94 -9.65
C SER A 183 -4.06 4.35 -8.21
N VAL A 184 -3.03 4.55 -7.37
CA VAL A 184 -3.19 5.09 -6.02
C VAL A 184 -3.74 6.53 -6.08
N MET A 185 -3.19 7.39 -6.94
CA MET A 185 -3.67 8.76 -7.11
C MET A 185 -5.08 8.82 -7.71
N ALA A 186 -5.42 7.94 -8.66
CA ALA A 186 -6.75 7.85 -9.25
C ALA A 186 -7.79 7.38 -8.23
N TYR A 187 -7.43 6.46 -7.32
CA TYR A 187 -8.28 6.05 -6.20
C TYR A 187 -8.64 7.22 -5.28
N TYR A 188 -7.68 8.14 -5.02
CA TYR A 188 -7.95 9.39 -4.31
C TYR A 188 -8.74 10.42 -5.14
N LYS A 189 -8.61 10.41 -6.48
CA LYS A 189 -9.26 11.38 -7.39
C LYS A 189 -10.70 11.00 -7.76
N THR A 190 -11.09 9.75 -7.58
CA THR A 190 -12.49 9.32 -7.64
C THR A 190 -13.25 9.80 -6.40
N GLU A 191 -13.60 11.08 -6.35
CA GLU A 191 -14.80 11.49 -5.63
C GLU A 191 -16.01 10.70 -6.18
N PRO A 192 -16.99 10.33 -5.35
CA PRO A 192 -18.00 9.35 -5.71
C PRO A 192 -19.04 9.99 -6.64
N LYS A 193 -18.76 9.96 -7.95
CA LYS A 193 -19.74 10.35 -8.99
C LYS A 193 -21.04 9.55 -8.84
N GLU A 194 -20.96 8.28 -8.45
CA GLU A 194 -22.14 7.45 -8.17
C GLU A 194 -22.97 7.94 -6.97
N ILE A 195 -22.34 8.52 -5.94
CA ILE A 195 -23.07 9.06 -4.78
C ILE A 195 -23.75 10.38 -5.18
N LYS A 196 -23.08 11.25 -5.95
CA LYS A 196 -23.69 12.47 -6.51
C LYS A 196 -24.82 12.17 -7.50
N GLU A 197 -24.73 11.11 -8.31
CA GLU A 197 -25.78 10.67 -9.24
C GLU A 197 -26.99 10.11 -8.48
N LYS A 198 -26.77 9.26 -7.47
CA LYS A 198 -27.82 8.69 -6.61
C LYS A 198 -28.54 9.76 -5.77
N GLU A 199 -27.80 10.77 -5.29
CA GLU A 199 -28.40 11.93 -4.61
C GLU A 199 -29.26 12.77 -5.56
N ARG A 200 -28.79 12.97 -6.81
CA ARG A 200 -29.56 13.68 -7.84
C ARG A 200 -30.84 12.92 -8.19
N GLN A 201 -30.76 11.60 -8.37
CA GLN A 201 -31.90 10.71 -8.63
C GLN A 201 -32.90 10.68 -7.47
N ARG A 202 -32.43 10.58 -6.22
CA ARG A 202 -33.31 10.73 -5.05
C ARG A 202 -34.04 12.06 -5.03
N LYS A 203 -33.37 13.14 -5.43
CA LYS A 203 -33.96 14.48 -5.46
C LYS A 203 -35.05 14.61 -6.52
N TYR A 204 -34.93 13.92 -7.66
CA TYR A 204 -35.98 13.85 -8.68
C TYR A 204 -37.19 13.04 -8.19
N LEU A 205 -36.96 11.85 -7.65
CA LEU A 205 -38.03 10.99 -7.12
C LEU A 205 -38.82 11.70 -6.01
N TRP A 206 -38.12 12.34 -5.07
CA TRP A 206 -38.76 13.08 -3.98
C TRP A 206 -39.60 14.27 -4.49
N ASN A 207 -39.16 14.96 -5.54
CA ASN A 207 -39.93 16.05 -6.16
C ASN A 207 -41.17 15.55 -6.92
N GLU A 208 -41.08 14.37 -7.53
CA GLU A 208 -42.19 13.75 -8.26
C GLU A 208 -43.27 13.25 -7.30
N ASP A 209 -42.88 12.58 -6.21
CA ASP A 209 -43.79 12.13 -5.16
C ASP A 209 -44.54 13.32 -4.52
N ILE A 210 -43.84 14.41 -4.21
CA ILE A 210 -44.45 15.64 -3.68
C ILE A 210 -45.46 16.26 -4.65
N SER A 211 -45.16 16.21 -5.96
CA SER A 211 -46.04 16.77 -6.98
C SER A 211 -47.33 15.97 -7.08
N ILE A 212 -47.25 14.63 -7.01
CA ILE A 212 -48.41 13.72 -7.03
C ILE A 212 -49.27 13.91 -5.77
N ASP A 213 -48.64 14.04 -4.60
CA ASP A 213 -49.35 14.27 -3.34
C ASP A 213 -50.12 15.60 -3.36
N ILE A 214 -49.50 16.68 -3.85
CA ILE A 214 -50.15 18.00 -3.97
C ILE A 214 -51.32 17.96 -4.98
N GLU A 215 -51.17 17.27 -6.11
CA GLU A 215 -52.22 17.11 -7.12
C GLU A 215 -53.41 16.32 -6.55
N SER A 216 -53.15 15.25 -5.80
CA SER A 216 -54.18 14.44 -5.15
C SER A 216 -54.97 15.24 -4.09
N ILE A 217 -54.29 16.09 -3.32
CA ILE A 217 -54.91 16.97 -2.32
C ILE A 217 -55.78 18.02 -3.02
N ARG A 218 -55.30 18.62 -4.11
CA ARG A 218 -56.07 19.58 -4.91
C ARG A 218 -57.32 18.93 -5.51
N PHE A 219 -57.21 17.72 -6.06
CA PHE A 219 -58.33 16.96 -6.62
C PHE A 219 -59.39 16.59 -5.56
N SER A 220 -58.95 16.22 -4.35
CA SER A 220 -59.88 15.94 -3.24
C SER A 220 -60.63 17.19 -2.78
N THR A 221 -59.94 18.35 -2.77
CA THR A 221 -60.49 19.65 -2.37
C THR A 221 -61.50 20.19 -3.39
N ASP A 222 -61.25 19.98 -4.68
CA ASP A 222 -62.18 20.34 -5.76
C ASP A 222 -63.46 19.51 -5.69
N LYS A 223 -63.33 18.20 -5.43
CA LYS A 223 -64.46 17.29 -5.27
C LYS A 223 -65.30 17.59 -4.02
N SER A 224 -64.69 18.05 -2.93
CA SER A 224 -65.43 18.57 -1.76
C SER A 224 -66.13 19.90 -2.05
N SER A 225 -65.51 20.78 -2.85
CA SER A 225 -66.08 22.08 -3.22
C SER A 225 -67.29 21.93 -4.15
N GLN A 226 -67.25 21.00 -5.11
CA GLN A 226 -68.41 20.67 -5.94
C GLN A 226 -69.58 20.07 -5.16
N LYS A 227 -69.30 19.26 -4.12
CA LYS A 227 -70.35 18.70 -3.27
C LYS A 227 -71.02 19.75 -2.39
N LEU A 228 -70.28 20.75 -1.92
CA LEU A 228 -70.82 21.88 -1.16
C LEU A 228 -71.65 22.81 -2.06
N GLY A 229 -71.20 23.12 -3.28
CA GLY A 229 -71.96 23.93 -4.23
C GLY A 229 -73.28 23.28 -4.72
N ASN A 230 -73.38 21.95 -4.71
CA ASN A 230 -74.60 21.24 -5.12
C ASN A 230 -75.62 21.05 -3.98
N GLN A 231 -75.28 21.43 -2.73
CA GLN A 231 -76.20 21.38 -1.59
C GLN A 231 -76.86 22.73 -1.25
N GLU A 232 -76.43 23.85 -1.86
CA GLU A 232 -77.03 25.18 -1.62
C GLU A 232 -78.14 25.56 -2.62
N GLY A 233 -78.66 24.61 -3.40
CA GLY A 233 -79.64 24.84 -4.47
C GLY A 233 -81.10 24.47 -4.18
N TRP A 234 -81.57 24.59 -2.94
CA TRP A 234 -82.98 24.33 -2.58
C TRP A 234 -83.51 25.32 -1.54
N TRP A 235 -83.86 26.54 -1.98
CA TRP A 235 -85.00 27.34 -1.52
C TRP A 235 -85.41 28.27 -2.67
#